data_AF-A0A934PDG7-F1
#
_entry.id   AF-A0A934PDG7-F1
#
_cell.length_a   1.000
_cell.length_b   1.000
_cell.length_c   1.000
_cell.angle_alpha   90.00
_cell.angle_beta   90.00
_cell.angle_gamma   90.00
#
_symmetry.space_group_name_H-M   'P 1'
#
loop_
_entity.id
_entity.type
_entity.pdbx_description
1 polymer ?
#
loop_
_entity_poly.entity_id
_entity_poly.type
_entity_poly.pdbx_seq_one_letter_code
_entity_poly.pdbx_strand_id
1 'polypeptide(L)'
;MFGFLKKKSEIPLREILNGGNADYANFVKELFDGLDNATKAHVLVAYQNLIPIVGAMHNVAKQQGSAFSIDDFIIECAEKQAAARDEINTRRFAWFMWAAIVYRLVTMSNRDVGMRDTLAEVWCDIARCAPFLKALLPDNVVWKPDEKVWFDLMINDPTPGMVAWAINHGGPKVIWQSSAIKKLADEFGLFYFEGAETMGPISYIPPRPAPEE
;
A
#
# COMPACT_ATOMS: atom_id res chain seq x y z
N MET A 1 33.41 20.81 -2.91
CA MET A 1 33.75 19.62 -3.71
C MET A 1 32.87 18.47 -3.21
N PHE A 2 32.50 17.52 -4.07
CA PHE A 2 31.42 16.53 -3.94
C PHE A 2 30.02 17.01 -4.36
N GLY A 3 29.89 17.17 -5.68
CA GLY A 3 28.62 16.93 -6.34
C GLY A 3 28.50 15.44 -6.63
N PHE A 4 27.37 14.86 -6.24
CA PHE A 4 26.79 13.64 -6.82
C PHE A 4 25.31 13.68 -6.46
N LEU A 5 24.49 14.18 -7.38
CA LEU A 5 23.04 13.91 -7.53
C LEU A 5 22.59 14.66 -8.79
N LYS A 6 23.14 14.25 -9.94
CA LYS A 6 22.72 14.74 -11.26
C LYS A 6 22.44 13.54 -12.17
N LYS A 7 21.21 13.04 -12.05
CA LYS A 7 20.32 12.62 -13.16
C LYS A 7 19.05 12.03 -12.52
N LYS A 8 18.07 12.88 -12.19
CA LYS A 8 16.68 12.43 -12.27
C LYS A 8 16.39 12.32 -13.76
N SER A 9 16.54 11.14 -14.33
CA SER A 9 15.90 10.86 -15.62
C SER A 9 14.41 10.98 -15.36
N GLU A 10 13.80 12.07 -15.82
CA GLU A 10 12.36 12.17 -15.97
C GLU A 10 11.97 11.15 -17.05
N ILE A 11 11.95 9.87 -16.70
CA ILE A 11 11.34 8.87 -17.55
C ILE A 11 9.84 9.23 -17.54
N PRO A 12 9.24 9.59 -18.67
CA PRO A 12 7.82 9.88 -18.74
C PRO A 12 7.05 8.71 -18.15
N LEU A 13 6.12 8.97 -17.24
CA LEU A 13 5.31 7.93 -16.58
C LEU A 13 4.70 6.93 -17.60
N ARG A 14 4.37 7.41 -18.80
CA ARG A 14 3.91 6.59 -19.93
C ARG A 14 4.93 5.56 -20.42
N GLU A 15 6.21 5.89 -20.47
CA GLU A 15 7.27 4.95 -20.86
C GLU A 15 7.41 3.82 -19.83
N ILE A 16 7.29 4.16 -18.53
CA ILE A 16 7.33 3.18 -17.45
C ILE A 16 6.11 2.24 -17.51
N LEU A 17 4.92 2.80 -17.75
CA LEU A 17 3.68 2.01 -17.86
C LEU A 17 3.70 1.08 -19.09
N ASN A 18 4.28 1.53 -20.20
CA ASN A 18 4.45 0.73 -21.41
C ASN A 18 5.69 -0.19 -21.38
N GLY A 19 6.49 -0.10 -20.32
CA GLY A 19 7.73 -0.85 -20.15
C GLY A 19 7.51 -2.33 -19.87
N GLY A 20 8.63 -3.06 -19.74
CA GLY A 20 8.61 -4.46 -19.38
C GLY A 20 8.03 -4.69 -17.99
N ASN A 21 7.43 -5.86 -17.82
CA ASN A 21 6.90 -6.37 -16.56
C ASN A 21 7.91 -6.24 -15.39
N ALA A 22 9.15 -6.68 -15.60
CA ALA A 22 10.23 -6.59 -14.61
C ALA A 22 10.69 -5.15 -14.36
N ASP A 23 10.78 -4.34 -15.41
CA ASP A 23 11.17 -2.92 -15.31
C ASP A 23 10.16 -2.14 -14.46
N TYR A 24 8.87 -2.42 -14.66
CA TYR A 24 7.81 -1.84 -13.85
C TYR A 24 7.96 -2.20 -12.38
N ALA A 25 8.15 -3.50 -12.07
CA ALA A 25 8.32 -3.94 -10.69
C ALA A 25 9.54 -3.29 -10.01
N ASN A 26 10.68 -3.19 -10.71
CA ASN A 26 11.87 -2.51 -10.21
C ASN A 26 11.62 -1.01 -9.99
N PHE A 27 10.94 -0.35 -10.92
CA PHE A 27 10.54 1.04 -10.75
C PHE A 27 9.66 1.24 -9.51
N VAL A 28 8.66 0.39 -9.28
CA VAL A 28 7.82 0.50 -8.08
C VAL A 28 8.66 0.35 -6.82
N LYS A 29 9.60 -0.60 -6.79
CA LYS A 29 10.51 -0.77 -5.65
C LYS A 29 11.35 0.49 -5.40
N GLU A 30 12.05 0.99 -6.42
CA GLU A 30 12.89 2.20 -6.31
C GLU A 30 12.07 3.44 -5.92
N LEU A 31 10.86 3.56 -6.45
CA LEU A 31 9.93 4.63 -6.09
C LEU A 31 9.67 4.60 -4.59
N PHE A 32 9.26 3.46 -4.03
CA PHE A 32 8.94 3.34 -2.62
C PHE A 32 10.18 3.44 -1.73
N ASP A 33 11.35 2.96 -2.14
CA ASP A 33 12.60 3.19 -1.42
C ASP A 33 12.90 4.69 -1.23
N GLY A 34 12.50 5.52 -2.19
CA GLY A 34 12.67 6.98 -2.14
C GLY A 34 11.59 7.77 -1.41
N LEU A 35 10.46 7.15 -1.01
CA LEU A 35 9.37 7.84 -0.30
C LEU A 35 9.63 7.90 1.21
N ASP A 36 9.23 9.00 1.84
CA ASP A 36 9.26 9.12 3.30
C ASP A 36 8.15 8.27 3.97
N ASN A 37 8.31 7.99 5.27
CA ASN A 37 7.40 7.12 6.02
C ASN A 37 5.97 7.66 6.09
N ALA A 38 5.78 8.99 6.20
CA ALA A 38 4.44 9.57 6.27
C ALA A 38 3.72 9.44 4.93
N THR A 39 4.45 9.63 3.83
CA THR A 39 3.95 9.37 2.49
C THR A 39 3.57 7.90 2.30
N LYS A 40 4.43 6.94 2.67
CA LYS A 40 4.12 5.50 2.59
C LYS A 40 2.86 5.14 3.39
N ALA A 41 2.71 5.71 4.58
CA ALA A 41 1.52 5.54 5.40
C ALA A 41 0.26 6.06 4.67
N HIS A 42 0.30 7.24 4.06
CA HIS A 42 -0.84 7.77 3.32
C HIS A 42 -1.13 7.02 2.01
N VAL A 43 -0.15 6.36 1.39
CA VAL A 43 -0.40 5.43 0.29
C VAL A 43 -1.29 4.26 0.74
N LEU A 44 -1.13 3.75 1.97
CA LEU A 44 -2.03 2.72 2.50
C LEU A 44 -3.49 3.21 2.56
N VAL A 45 -3.69 4.45 3.01
CA VAL A 45 -5.02 5.09 3.05
C VAL A 45 -5.60 5.24 1.64
N ALA A 46 -4.80 5.72 0.70
CA ALA A 46 -5.21 5.86 -0.70
C ALA A 46 -5.54 4.51 -1.32
N TYR A 47 -4.75 3.47 -1.06
CA TYR A 47 -4.95 2.12 -1.59
C TYR A 47 -6.29 1.52 -1.12
N GLN A 48 -6.62 1.67 0.16
CA GLN A 48 -7.88 1.18 0.70
C GLN A 48 -9.10 1.88 0.10
N ASN A 49 -9.00 3.19 -0.11
CA ASN A 49 -10.06 3.95 -0.77
C ASN A 49 -10.08 3.73 -2.29
N LEU A 50 -8.96 3.32 -2.90
CA LEU A 50 -8.87 3.04 -4.34
C LEU A 50 -9.67 1.81 -4.75
N ILE A 51 -9.69 0.75 -3.93
CA ILE A 51 -10.39 -0.50 -4.23
C ILE A 51 -11.88 -0.28 -4.61
N PRO A 52 -12.70 0.39 -3.77
CA PRO A 52 -14.09 0.67 -4.15
C PRO A 52 -14.21 1.64 -5.33
N ILE A 53 -13.27 2.59 -5.50
CA ILE A 53 -13.25 3.51 -6.66
C ILE A 53 -13.05 2.73 -7.96
N VAL A 54 -12.04 1.86 -8.02
CA VAL A 54 -11.76 1.03 -9.20
C VAL A 54 -12.96 0.12 -9.52
N GLY A 55 -13.58 -0.47 -8.50
CA GLY A 55 -14.80 -1.26 -8.68
C GLY A 55 -15.95 -0.44 -9.30
N ALA A 56 -16.17 0.78 -8.81
CA ALA A 56 -17.18 1.68 -9.35
C ALA A 56 -16.85 2.10 -10.80
N MET A 57 -15.59 2.43 -11.09
CA MET A 57 -15.15 2.84 -12.44
C MET A 57 -15.28 1.69 -13.45
N HIS A 58 -14.98 0.46 -13.07
CA HIS A 58 -15.26 -0.71 -13.91
C HIS A 58 -16.75 -0.84 -14.26
N ASN A 59 -17.63 -0.65 -13.27
CA ASN A 59 -19.07 -0.73 -13.49
C ASN A 59 -19.58 0.37 -14.43
N VAL A 60 -19.12 1.60 -14.24
CA VAL A 60 -19.48 2.74 -15.09
C VAL A 60 -18.98 2.54 -16.52
N ALA A 61 -17.71 2.14 -16.70
CA ALA A 61 -17.14 1.86 -18.03
C ALA A 61 -17.96 0.78 -18.75
N LYS A 62 -18.28 -0.32 -18.05
CA LYS A 62 -19.11 -1.40 -18.61
C LYS A 62 -20.50 -0.91 -19.03
N GLN A 63 -21.15 -0.06 -18.24
CA GLN A 63 -22.46 0.53 -18.59
C GLN A 63 -22.38 1.45 -19.82
N GLN A 64 -21.22 2.08 -20.05
CA GLN A 64 -20.95 2.94 -21.19
C GLN A 64 -20.42 2.19 -22.42
N GLY A 65 -20.24 0.87 -22.33
CA GLY A 65 -19.67 0.05 -23.41
C GLY A 65 -18.16 0.21 -23.59
N SER A 66 -17.46 0.72 -22.58
CA SER A 66 -16.00 0.86 -22.55
C SER A 66 -15.35 -0.06 -21.51
N ALA A 67 -14.02 -0.13 -21.50
CA ALA A 67 -13.24 -0.85 -20.51
C ALA A 67 -12.46 0.13 -19.64
N PHE A 68 -12.47 -0.07 -18.32
CA PHE A 68 -11.60 0.67 -17.41
C PHE A 68 -10.15 0.21 -17.56
N SER A 69 -9.23 1.16 -17.52
CA SER A 69 -7.78 0.96 -17.54
C SER A 69 -7.16 1.59 -16.30
N ILE A 70 -6.44 0.78 -15.50
CA ILE A 70 -5.69 1.30 -14.36
C ILE A 70 -4.55 2.23 -14.82
N ASP A 71 -4.00 2.02 -16.01
CA ASP A 71 -2.91 2.82 -16.57
C ASP A 71 -3.41 4.23 -16.91
N ASP A 72 -4.63 4.34 -17.45
CA ASP A 72 -5.27 5.63 -17.72
C ASP A 72 -5.59 6.36 -16.41
N PHE A 73 -6.03 5.64 -15.37
CA PHE A 73 -6.25 6.23 -14.04
C PHE A 73 -4.96 6.79 -13.42
N ILE A 74 -3.84 6.07 -13.55
CA ILE A 74 -2.52 6.53 -13.08
C ILE A 74 -2.14 7.83 -13.79
N ILE A 75 -2.32 7.89 -15.12
CA ILE A 75 -2.04 9.08 -15.92
C ILE A 75 -2.96 10.24 -15.51
N GLU A 76 -4.26 10.00 -15.35
CA GLU A 76 -5.22 11.02 -14.93
C GLU A 76 -4.86 11.61 -13.56
N CYS A 77 -4.43 10.77 -12.61
CA CYS A 77 -3.96 11.25 -11.30
C CYS A 77 -2.71 12.13 -11.45
N ALA A 78 -1.75 11.75 -12.30
CA ALA A 78 -0.54 12.54 -12.55
C ALA A 78 -0.88 13.91 -13.17
N GLU A 79 -1.79 13.93 -14.16
CA GLU A 79 -2.24 15.16 -14.82
C GLU A 79 -2.99 16.08 -13.84
N LYS A 80 -3.89 15.52 -13.02
CA LYS A 80 -4.60 16.28 -11.98
C LYS A 80 -3.67 16.78 -10.88
N GLN A 81 -2.68 15.99 -10.48
CA GLN A 81 -1.66 16.43 -9.54
C GLN A 81 -0.89 17.65 -10.07
N ALA A 82 -0.47 17.61 -11.34
CA ALA A 82 0.26 18.71 -11.97
C ALA A 82 -0.60 19.97 -12.18
N ALA A 83 -1.90 19.80 -12.41
CA ALA A 83 -2.85 20.90 -12.58
C ALA A 83 -3.40 21.46 -11.26
N ALA A 84 -3.22 20.75 -10.13
CA ALA A 84 -3.71 21.18 -8.83
C ALA A 84 -3.04 22.48 -8.38
N ARG A 85 -3.85 23.41 -7.86
CA ARG A 85 -3.40 24.73 -7.40
C ARG A 85 -3.23 24.80 -5.88
N ASP A 86 -3.73 23.81 -5.17
CA ASP A 86 -3.69 23.70 -3.71
C ASP A 86 -2.96 22.43 -3.28
N GLU A 87 -2.27 22.53 -2.17
CA GLU A 87 -1.43 21.45 -1.65
C GLU A 87 -2.24 20.20 -1.27
N ILE A 88 -3.51 20.37 -0.86
CA ILE A 88 -4.40 19.27 -0.49
C ILE A 88 -4.62 18.36 -1.69
N ASN A 89 -5.05 18.92 -2.82
CA ASN A 89 -5.28 18.17 -4.04
C ASN A 89 -3.98 17.63 -4.63
N THR A 90 -2.88 18.40 -4.59
CA THR A 90 -1.56 17.90 -5.04
C THR A 90 -1.18 16.62 -4.29
N ARG A 91 -1.26 16.62 -2.95
CA ARG A 91 -0.94 15.44 -2.13
C ARG A 91 -1.92 14.29 -2.40
N ARG A 92 -3.21 14.59 -2.47
CA ARG A 92 -4.26 13.59 -2.69
C ARG A 92 -4.05 12.83 -4.00
N PHE A 93 -3.86 13.54 -5.10
CA PHE A 93 -3.64 12.90 -6.40
C PHE A 93 -2.31 12.14 -6.45
N ALA A 94 -1.26 12.64 -5.80
CA ALA A 94 0.00 11.90 -5.66
C ALA A 94 -0.19 10.56 -4.94
N TRP A 95 -0.90 10.55 -3.80
CA TRP A 95 -1.14 9.33 -3.04
C TRP A 95 -2.02 8.32 -3.79
N PHE A 96 -3.06 8.79 -4.49
CA PHE A 96 -3.87 7.91 -5.35
C PHE A 96 -3.07 7.38 -6.55
N MET A 97 -2.19 8.18 -7.15
CA MET A 97 -1.30 7.73 -8.22
C MET A 97 -0.38 6.61 -7.73
N TRP A 98 0.28 6.79 -6.58
CA TRP A 98 1.17 5.78 -6.01
C TRP A 98 0.41 4.53 -5.57
N ALA A 99 -0.78 4.67 -4.99
CA ALA A 99 -1.64 3.54 -4.69
C ALA A 99 -2.07 2.77 -5.94
N ALA A 100 -2.39 3.46 -7.02
CA ALA A 100 -2.75 2.84 -8.30
C ALA A 100 -1.57 2.12 -8.95
N ILE A 101 -0.35 2.65 -8.81
CA ILE A 101 0.88 1.97 -9.21
C ILE A 101 1.05 0.64 -8.46
N VAL A 102 0.85 0.64 -7.13
CA VAL A 102 0.87 -0.60 -6.34
C VAL A 102 -0.26 -1.54 -6.76
N TYR A 103 -1.47 -1.03 -6.99
CA TYR A 103 -2.62 -1.83 -7.43
C TYR A 103 -2.37 -2.52 -8.79
N ARG A 104 -1.72 -1.80 -9.72
CA ARG A 104 -1.28 -2.37 -10.99
C ARG A 104 -0.28 -3.51 -10.76
N LEU A 105 0.73 -3.29 -9.92
CA LEU A 105 1.69 -4.33 -9.56
C LEU A 105 0.99 -5.57 -8.96
N VAL A 106 0.01 -5.38 -8.06
CA VAL A 106 -0.82 -6.48 -7.52
C VAL A 106 -1.51 -7.27 -8.65
N THR A 107 -2.10 -6.56 -9.60
CA THR A 107 -2.80 -7.19 -10.73
C THR A 107 -1.84 -8.00 -11.61
N MET A 108 -0.62 -7.52 -11.79
CA MET A 108 0.43 -8.22 -12.53
C MET A 108 0.96 -9.44 -11.76
N SER A 109 1.22 -9.32 -10.46
CA SER A 109 1.72 -10.42 -9.60
C SER A 109 0.74 -11.57 -9.42
N ASN A 110 -0.56 -11.33 -9.64
CA ASN A 110 -1.56 -12.40 -9.73
C ASN A 110 -1.31 -13.33 -10.94
N ARG A 111 -0.70 -12.81 -12.02
CA ARG A 111 -0.43 -13.53 -13.26
C ARG A 111 1.01 -14.01 -13.38
N ASP A 112 1.95 -13.28 -12.78
CA ASP A 112 3.39 -13.54 -12.82
C ASP A 112 3.95 -13.77 -11.41
N VAL A 113 4.38 -15.00 -11.13
CA VAL A 113 4.93 -15.38 -9.81
C VAL A 113 6.20 -14.60 -9.49
N GLY A 114 7.01 -14.25 -10.50
CA GLY A 114 8.29 -13.55 -10.30
C GLY A 114 8.14 -12.16 -9.69
N MET A 115 6.97 -11.53 -9.82
CA MET A 115 6.69 -10.21 -9.24
C MET A 115 6.16 -10.23 -7.82
N ARG A 116 5.81 -11.42 -7.30
CA ARG A 116 5.19 -11.53 -5.98
C ARG A 116 6.15 -11.12 -4.88
N ASP A 117 7.43 -11.45 -5.02
CA ASP A 117 8.44 -11.08 -4.04
C ASP A 117 8.70 -9.57 -4.02
N THR A 118 8.85 -8.93 -5.18
CA THR A 118 8.97 -7.46 -5.25
C THR A 118 7.74 -6.77 -4.67
N LEU A 119 6.53 -7.25 -5.00
CA LEU A 119 5.31 -6.74 -4.41
C LEU A 119 5.28 -6.94 -2.88
N ALA A 120 5.73 -8.09 -2.38
CA ALA A 120 5.77 -8.37 -0.96
C ALA A 120 6.73 -7.43 -0.22
N GLU A 121 7.90 -7.15 -0.79
CA GLU A 121 8.86 -6.19 -0.25
C GLU A 121 8.27 -4.77 -0.18
N VAL A 122 7.71 -4.28 -1.29
CA VAL A 122 7.05 -2.97 -1.37
C VAL A 122 5.92 -2.88 -0.34
N TRP A 123 5.11 -3.93 -0.23
CA TRP A 123 3.99 -3.93 0.71
C TRP A 123 4.45 -4.00 2.17
N CYS A 124 5.51 -4.76 2.47
CA CYS A 124 6.11 -4.77 3.81
C CYS A 124 6.59 -3.38 4.21
N ASP A 125 7.17 -2.61 3.30
CA ASP A 125 7.60 -1.23 3.56
C ASP A 125 6.43 -0.28 3.83
N ILE A 126 5.33 -0.44 3.10
CA ILE A 126 4.09 0.29 3.38
C ILE A 126 3.55 -0.09 4.76
N ALA A 127 3.50 -1.39 5.08
CA ALA A 127 2.98 -1.90 6.33
C ALA A 127 3.80 -1.43 7.54
N ARG A 128 5.14 -1.39 7.45
CA ARG A 128 6.02 -0.80 8.48
C ARG A 128 5.67 0.64 8.83
N CYS A 129 5.12 1.38 7.87
CA CYS A 129 4.75 2.77 8.04
C CYS A 129 3.31 2.95 8.56
N ALA A 130 2.48 1.91 8.58
CA ALA A 130 1.09 1.99 9.04
C ALA A 130 0.91 2.57 10.45
N PRO A 131 1.79 2.31 11.45
CA PRO A 131 1.67 2.90 12.79
C PRO A 131 1.68 4.44 12.80
N PHE A 132 2.31 5.09 11.82
CA PHE A 132 2.31 6.55 11.70
C PHE A 132 0.90 7.12 11.52
N LEU A 133 -0.05 6.34 10.97
CA LEU A 133 -1.43 6.78 10.74
C LEU A 133 -2.14 7.20 12.02
N LYS A 134 -1.76 6.65 13.19
CA LYS A 134 -2.33 7.06 14.48
C LYS A 134 -2.09 8.53 14.80
N ALA A 135 -0.91 9.05 14.43
CA ALA A 135 -0.58 10.46 14.57
C ALA A 135 -1.03 11.29 13.36
N LEU A 136 -0.97 10.72 12.15
CA LEU A 136 -1.21 11.46 10.92
C LEU A 136 -2.70 11.67 10.61
N LEU A 137 -3.58 10.70 10.86
CA LEU A 137 -4.97 10.76 10.40
C LEU A 137 -5.92 11.69 11.16
N PRO A 138 -5.84 11.87 12.50
CA PRO A 138 -6.81 12.67 13.24
C PRO A 138 -6.99 14.08 12.67
N ASP A 139 -5.88 14.80 12.49
CA ASP A 139 -5.89 16.20 12.03
C ASP A 139 -5.67 16.36 10.53
N ASN A 140 -5.59 15.25 9.78
CA ASN A 140 -5.39 15.32 8.33
C ASN A 140 -6.61 15.90 7.63
N VAL A 141 -6.40 16.95 6.82
CA VAL A 141 -7.45 17.64 6.05
C VAL A 141 -7.60 17.13 4.61
N VAL A 142 -6.71 16.25 4.15
CA VAL A 142 -6.72 15.69 2.80
C VAL A 142 -7.74 14.56 2.66
N TRP A 143 -7.87 13.76 3.71
CA TRP A 143 -8.81 12.65 3.78
C TRP A 143 -10.09 13.08 4.46
N LYS A 144 -11.23 12.74 3.85
CA LYS A 144 -12.54 12.93 4.47
C LYS A 144 -12.74 11.93 5.62
N PRO A 145 -13.63 12.22 6.59
CA PRO A 145 -13.85 11.33 7.73
C PRO A 145 -14.24 9.88 7.34
N ASP A 146 -15.06 9.71 6.31
CA ASP A 146 -15.47 8.42 5.77
C ASP A 146 -14.30 7.62 5.16
N GLU A 147 -13.32 8.31 4.59
CA GLU A 147 -12.11 7.67 4.02
C GLU A 147 -11.14 7.17 5.10
N LYS A 148 -11.29 7.65 6.33
CA LYS A 148 -10.47 7.27 7.49
C LYS A 148 -11.06 6.09 8.26
N VAL A 149 -12.34 5.77 8.05
CA VAL A 149 -13.12 4.82 8.88
C VAL A 149 -12.53 3.40 8.91
N TRP A 150 -11.74 3.05 7.90
CA TRP A 150 -11.09 1.75 7.79
C TRP A 150 -10.04 1.52 8.89
N PHE A 151 -9.46 2.60 9.42
CA PHE A 151 -8.32 2.54 10.33
C PHE A 151 -8.80 2.68 11.79
N ASP A 152 -8.64 1.62 12.57
CA ASP A 152 -8.88 1.68 14.01
C ASP A 152 -7.73 2.40 14.71
N LEU A 153 -7.87 3.70 14.92
CA LEU A 153 -6.88 4.53 15.61
C LEU A 153 -6.82 4.27 17.13
N MET A 154 -7.77 3.50 17.67
CA MET A 154 -7.89 3.20 19.10
C MET A 154 -7.12 1.94 19.50
N ILE A 155 -6.42 1.27 18.58
CA ILE A 155 -5.56 0.12 18.87
C ILE A 155 -4.59 0.45 20.02
N ASN A 156 -4.64 -0.41 21.05
CA ASN A 156 -3.86 -0.28 22.29
C ASN A 156 -2.36 -0.44 22.07
N ASP A 157 -1.96 -1.40 21.21
CA ASP A 157 -0.58 -1.57 20.77
C ASP A 157 -0.44 -1.20 19.28
N PRO A 158 -0.31 0.10 18.98
CA PRO A 158 -0.49 0.62 17.63
C PRO A 158 0.57 0.14 16.66
N THR A 159 1.77 -0.21 17.14
CA THR A 159 2.88 -0.61 16.26
C THR A 159 2.62 -1.98 15.64
N PRO A 160 2.61 -3.11 16.38
CA PRO A 160 2.28 -4.41 15.81
C PRO A 160 0.81 -4.46 15.33
N GLY A 161 -0.12 -3.79 16.00
CA GLY A 161 -1.54 -3.82 15.63
C GLY A 161 -1.82 -3.18 14.26
N MET A 162 -1.25 -2.02 13.95
CA MET A 162 -1.43 -1.38 12.64
C MET A 162 -0.68 -2.12 11.53
N VAL A 163 0.50 -2.67 11.82
CA VAL A 163 1.24 -3.52 10.86
C VAL A 163 0.40 -4.75 10.53
N ALA A 164 -0.10 -5.46 11.54
CA ALA A 164 -0.98 -6.62 11.34
C ALA A 164 -2.22 -6.24 10.54
N TRP A 165 -2.88 -5.11 10.86
CA TRP A 165 -4.01 -4.62 10.09
C TRP A 165 -3.66 -4.38 8.61
N ALA A 166 -2.53 -3.71 8.35
CA ALA A 166 -2.07 -3.37 7.01
C ALA A 166 -1.76 -4.60 6.15
N ILE A 167 -1.39 -5.74 6.74
CA ILE A 167 -1.24 -6.99 5.99
C ILE A 167 -2.57 -7.76 5.89
N ASN A 168 -3.31 -7.87 6.99
CA ASN A 168 -4.52 -8.70 7.09
C ASN A 168 -5.66 -8.22 6.21
N HIS A 169 -5.96 -6.93 6.35
CA HIS A 169 -7.08 -6.24 5.72
C HIS A 169 -6.57 -5.36 4.59
N GLY A 170 -5.41 -4.73 4.82
CA GLY A 170 -4.81 -3.82 3.86
C GLY A 170 -4.25 -4.53 2.61
N GLY A 171 -3.60 -5.67 2.83
CA GLY A 171 -2.65 -6.25 1.90
C GLY A 171 -3.22 -7.23 0.90
N PRO A 172 -2.60 -7.34 -0.30
CA PRO A 172 -3.03 -8.27 -1.32
C PRO A 172 -2.79 -9.72 -0.87
N LYS A 173 -3.76 -10.62 -1.04
CA LYS A 173 -3.59 -12.02 -0.57
C LYS A 173 -2.46 -12.79 -1.28
N VAL A 174 -2.08 -12.36 -2.49
CA VAL A 174 -1.05 -13.03 -3.30
C VAL A 174 0.36 -13.01 -2.69
N ILE A 175 0.66 -12.09 -1.75
CA ILE A 175 1.98 -11.99 -1.13
C ILE A 175 2.12 -12.79 0.17
N TRP A 176 1.04 -13.39 0.66
CA TRP A 176 0.98 -13.98 2.00
C TRP A 176 2.00 -15.07 2.25
N GLN A 177 2.33 -15.84 1.21
CA GLN A 177 3.31 -16.92 1.27
C GLN A 177 4.75 -16.44 1.07
N SER A 178 4.97 -15.14 0.86
CA SER A 178 6.32 -14.61 0.64
C SER A 178 7.13 -14.62 1.94
N SER A 179 8.41 -14.96 1.82
CA SER A 179 9.35 -14.91 2.94
C SER A 179 9.49 -13.50 3.54
N ALA A 180 9.21 -12.44 2.75
CA ALA A 180 9.22 -11.07 3.23
C ALA A 180 8.12 -10.81 4.28
N ILE A 181 6.94 -11.42 4.12
CA ILE A 181 5.82 -11.29 5.07
C ILE A 181 6.15 -12.02 6.37
N LYS A 182 6.74 -13.22 6.28
CA LYS A 182 7.21 -13.94 7.45
C LYS A 182 8.26 -13.14 8.23
N LYS A 183 9.26 -12.58 7.54
CA LYS A 183 10.28 -11.73 8.17
C LYS A 183 9.68 -10.50 8.85
N LEU A 184 8.69 -9.87 8.22
CA LEU A 184 7.97 -8.75 8.82
C LEU A 184 7.19 -9.20 10.07
N ALA A 185 6.55 -10.37 10.02
CA ALA A 185 5.87 -10.91 11.18
C ALA A 185 6.83 -11.12 12.36
N ASP A 186 7.98 -11.73 12.11
CA ASP A 186 9.03 -11.96 13.11
C ASP A 186 9.57 -10.61 13.68
N GLU A 187 9.77 -9.61 12.81
CA GLU A 187 10.24 -8.26 13.18
C GLU A 187 9.31 -7.56 14.17
N PHE A 188 7.98 -7.74 14.02
CA PHE A 188 6.96 -7.09 14.84
C PHE A 188 6.32 -8.01 15.88
N GLY A 189 6.85 -9.22 16.09
CA GLY A 189 6.31 -10.18 17.05
C GLY A 189 4.88 -10.62 16.74
N LEU A 190 4.54 -10.73 15.45
CA LEU A 190 3.24 -11.18 14.98
C LEU A 190 3.23 -12.70 14.84
N PHE A 191 2.13 -13.32 15.26
CA PHE A 191 1.89 -14.74 15.02
C PHE A 191 1.62 -14.96 13.53
N TYR A 192 2.47 -15.77 12.91
CA TYR A 192 2.38 -16.22 11.53
C TYR A 192 2.62 -17.72 11.45
N PHE A 193 1.78 -18.44 10.70
CA PHE A 193 2.02 -19.84 10.36
C PHE A 193 1.83 -20.05 8.86
N GLU A 194 2.51 -21.07 8.33
CA GLU A 194 2.44 -21.39 6.91
C GLU A 194 1.04 -21.88 6.55
N GLY A 195 0.38 -21.20 5.60
CA GLY A 195 -1.03 -21.42 5.26
C GLY A 195 -2.03 -20.58 6.06
N ALA A 196 -1.59 -19.67 6.93
CA ALA A 196 -2.47 -18.73 7.61
C ALA A 196 -3.17 -17.78 6.62
N GLU A 197 -4.44 -17.46 6.87
CA GLU A 197 -5.19 -16.43 6.14
C GLU A 197 -5.22 -15.08 6.89
N THR A 198 -4.74 -15.08 8.14
CA THR A 198 -4.62 -13.93 9.05
C THR A 198 -3.30 -13.99 9.85
N MET A 199 -2.68 -12.84 10.11
CA MET A 199 -1.65 -12.65 11.14
C MET A 199 -2.26 -11.95 12.36
N GLY A 200 -1.68 -12.07 13.54
CA GLY A 200 -2.20 -11.36 14.70
C GLY A 200 -1.10 -11.07 15.71
N PRO A 201 -1.31 -10.10 16.62
CA PRO A 201 -0.43 -9.98 17.77
C PRO A 201 -0.41 -11.32 18.52
N ILE A 202 0.75 -11.72 19.03
CA ILE A 202 0.83 -12.84 19.97
C ILE A 202 0.03 -12.43 21.20
N SER A 203 -1.22 -12.90 21.28
CA SER A 203 -1.97 -12.81 22.52
C SER A 203 -1.24 -13.74 23.48
N TYR A 204 -0.62 -13.18 24.53
CA TYR A 204 -0.16 -13.97 25.66
C TYR A 204 -1.38 -14.73 26.18
N ILE A 205 -1.43 -16.04 25.92
CA ILE A 205 -2.37 -16.93 26.60
C ILE A 205 -1.70 -17.22 27.94
N PRO A 206 -2.15 -16.63 29.06
CA PRO A 206 -1.64 -17.04 30.37
C PRO A 206 -1.86 -18.56 30.48
N PRO A 207 -0.88 -19.32 31.01
CA PRO A 207 -1.09 -20.73 31.25
C PRO A 207 -2.37 -20.90 32.05
N ARG A 208 -3.24 -21.86 31.64
CA ARG A 208 -4.44 -22.17 32.42
C ARG A 208 -4.01 -22.39 33.87
N PRO A 209 -4.65 -21.73 34.85
CA PRO A 209 -4.40 -22.07 36.24
C PRO A 209 -4.61 -23.58 36.39
N ALA A 210 -3.67 -24.24 37.07
CA ALA A 210 -3.79 -25.66 37.35
C ALA A 210 -5.15 -25.91 38.02
N PRO A 211 -5.87 -26.98 37.68
CA PRO A 211 -7.11 -27.30 38.36
C PRO A 211 -6.81 -27.41 39.86
N GLU A 212 -7.58 -26.67 40.67
CA GLU A 212 -7.53 -26.78 42.12
C GLU A 212 -7.87 -28.24 42.50
N GLU A 213 -6.96 -28.89 43.22
CA GLU A 213 -7.14 -30.24 43.78
C GLU A 213 -8.18 -30.27 44.91
#